data_AF-A0A7S4KKG7-F1
#
_entry.id   AF-A0A7S4KKG7-F1
#
_cell.length_a   1.000
_cell.length_b   1.000
_cell.length_c   1.000
_cell.angle_alpha   90.00
_cell.angle_beta   90.00
_cell.angle_gamma   90.00
#
_symmetry.space_group_name_H-M   'P 1'
#
loop_
_entity.id
_entity.type
_entity.pdbx_description
1 polymer ?
#
loop_
_entity_poly.entity_id
_entity_poly.type
_entity_poly.pdbx_seq_one_letter_code
_entity_poly.pdbx_strand_id
1 'polypeptide(L)'
;GELPREELDFMIKSPKNLDEADRNEALQWLPDSCWASVLALAERLPDAFGGMPSDMEGSWKRWKEWFDHEQPEGEPLPQEWKRLPGFQRLLVLRALRPDRMVLGLKLWVRDEMGIEYMNAIPFDLVASFEDASPSVPVFFLLSPGVDPLVSVRAIGKTHDKTESNGQFFSVSLGQGQ
;
A
#
# COMPACT_ATOMS: atom_id res chain seq x y z
N GLY A 1 -4.36 -12.68 -11.48
CA GLY A 1 -3.15 -13.21 -12.14
C GLY A 1 -1.96 -12.98 -11.23
N GLU A 2 -0.82 -13.59 -11.53
CA GLU A 2 0.44 -13.30 -10.81
C GLU A 2 1.09 -12.03 -11.38
N LEU A 3 1.62 -11.18 -10.51
CA LEU A 3 2.41 -10.01 -10.93
C LEU A 3 3.81 -10.47 -11.38
N PRO A 4 4.33 -9.99 -12.52
CA PRO A 4 5.67 -10.32 -12.94
C PRO A 4 6.71 -9.97 -11.86
N ARG A 5 7.62 -10.90 -11.58
CA ARG A 5 8.60 -10.74 -10.50
C ARG A 5 9.48 -9.51 -10.69
N GLU A 6 9.82 -9.17 -11.93
CA GLU A 6 10.66 -8.02 -12.26
C GLU A 6 9.97 -6.69 -11.96
N GLU A 7 8.66 -6.59 -12.20
CA GLU A 7 7.84 -5.42 -11.85
C GLU A 7 7.75 -5.25 -10.32
N LEU A 8 7.53 -6.35 -9.60
CA LEU A 8 7.50 -6.34 -8.14
C LEU A 8 8.87 -5.97 -7.54
N ASP A 9 9.95 -6.53 -8.10
CA ASP A 9 11.31 -6.24 -7.69
C ASP A 9 11.64 -4.75 -7.91
N PHE A 10 11.21 -4.15 -9.02
CA PHE A 10 11.36 -2.72 -9.24
C PHE A 10 10.59 -1.91 -8.20
N MET A 11 9.32 -2.25 -7.94
CA MET A 11 8.47 -1.57 -6.96
C MET A 11 9.12 -1.51 -5.57
N ILE A 12 9.67 -2.64 -5.12
CA ILE A 12 10.25 -2.80 -3.78
C ILE A 12 11.65 -2.18 -3.72
N LYS A 13 12.53 -2.50 -4.67
CA LYS A 13 13.94 -2.10 -4.62
C LYS A 13 14.14 -0.65 -5.05
N SER A 14 13.23 -0.11 -5.88
CA SER A 14 13.28 1.24 -6.44
C SER A 14 14.68 1.64 -6.93
N PRO A 15 15.28 0.85 -7.84
CA PRO A 15 16.63 1.09 -8.33
C PRO A 15 16.71 2.45 -9.05
N LYS A 16 17.92 3.02 -9.05
CA LYS A 16 18.25 4.26 -9.76
C LYS A 16 19.50 4.01 -10.57
N ASN A 17 19.47 4.39 -11.85
CA ASN A 17 20.66 4.41 -12.69
C ASN A 17 21.32 5.78 -12.52
N LEU A 18 22.44 5.81 -11.80
CA LEU A 18 23.15 7.05 -11.47
C LEU A 18 24.24 7.39 -12.51
N ASP A 19 24.52 6.46 -13.43
CA ASP A 19 25.62 6.56 -14.39
C ASP A 19 25.21 7.32 -15.65
N GLU A 20 23.90 7.42 -15.93
CA GLU A 20 23.32 8.17 -17.06
C GLU A 20 22.62 9.44 -16.57
N ALA A 21 23.36 10.55 -16.53
CA ALA A 21 22.83 11.86 -16.15
C ALA A 21 22.41 12.72 -17.37
N ASP A 22 22.72 12.28 -18.58
CA ASP A 22 22.42 13.04 -19.79
C ASP A 22 20.92 13.04 -20.04
N ARG A 23 20.36 14.24 -20.05
CA ARG A 23 18.95 14.50 -20.38
C ARG A 23 18.83 15.86 -21.04
N ASN A 24 17.80 16.00 -21.86
CA ASN A 24 17.45 17.27 -22.48
C ASN A 24 17.32 18.41 -21.44
N GLU A 25 17.79 19.62 -21.79
CA GLU A 25 17.61 20.84 -20.98
C GLU A 25 16.15 21.09 -20.56
N ALA A 26 15.20 20.64 -21.39
CA ALA A 26 13.78 20.75 -21.12
C ALA A 26 13.29 19.90 -19.92
N LEU A 27 14.09 18.95 -19.43
CA LEU A 27 13.78 18.12 -18.25
C LEU A 27 14.45 18.61 -16.96
N GLN A 28 15.08 19.80 -16.94
CA GLN A 28 15.71 20.36 -15.73
C GLN A 28 14.74 20.55 -14.55
N TRP A 29 13.42 20.62 -14.80
CA TRP A 29 12.41 20.68 -13.74
C TRP A 29 12.26 19.37 -12.96
N LEU A 30 12.64 18.23 -13.56
CA LEU A 30 12.51 16.93 -12.93
C LEU A 30 13.70 16.69 -11.99
N PRO A 31 13.53 16.21 -10.76
CA PRO A 31 14.67 15.89 -9.90
C PRO A 31 15.54 14.77 -10.50
N ASP A 32 16.86 14.87 -10.36
CA ASP A 32 17.82 13.87 -10.90
C ASP A 32 17.50 12.46 -10.40
N SER A 33 17.08 12.36 -9.13
CA SER A 33 16.70 11.08 -8.53
C SER A 33 15.47 10.42 -9.16
N CYS A 34 14.55 11.21 -9.72
CA CYS A 34 13.38 10.71 -10.45
C CYS A 34 13.79 10.29 -11.85
N TRP A 35 14.62 11.11 -12.52
CA TRP A 35 15.16 10.75 -13.84
C TRP A 35 15.97 9.46 -13.81
N ALA A 36 16.89 9.33 -12.86
CA ALA A 36 17.65 8.10 -12.61
C ALA A 36 16.73 6.88 -12.38
N SER A 37 15.57 7.08 -11.75
CA SER A 37 14.59 6.01 -11.55
C SER A 37 13.84 5.65 -12.84
N VAL A 38 13.54 6.63 -13.70
CA VAL A 38 12.94 6.41 -15.03
C VAL A 38 13.90 5.63 -15.93
N LEU A 39 15.19 5.99 -15.93
CA LEU A 39 16.21 5.26 -16.69
C LEU A 39 16.34 3.81 -16.20
N ALA A 40 16.40 3.60 -14.88
CA ALA A 40 16.40 2.24 -14.32
C ALA A 40 15.12 1.45 -14.63
N LEU A 41 13.97 2.12 -14.74
CA LEU A 41 12.71 1.49 -15.13
C LEU A 41 12.76 1.03 -16.59
N ALA A 42 13.22 1.91 -17.47
CA ALA A 42 13.37 1.63 -18.90
C ALA A 42 14.40 0.52 -19.18
N GLU A 43 15.51 0.51 -18.44
CA GLU A 43 16.57 -0.50 -18.58
C GLU A 43 16.11 -1.89 -18.10
N ARG A 44 15.40 -1.96 -16.96
CA ARG A 44 15.01 -3.23 -16.35
C ARG A 44 13.76 -3.84 -16.96
N LEU A 45 12.87 -3.01 -17.50
CA LEU A 45 11.59 -3.44 -18.08
C LEU A 45 11.43 -2.82 -19.49
N PRO A 46 12.36 -3.13 -20.43
CA PRO A 46 12.43 -2.44 -21.72
C PRO A 46 11.20 -2.68 -22.60
N ASP A 47 10.58 -3.85 -22.50
CA ASP A 47 9.38 -4.19 -23.27
C ASP A 47 8.20 -3.26 -22.97
N ALA A 48 8.07 -2.81 -21.71
CA ALA A 48 6.99 -1.93 -21.27
C ALA A 48 7.42 -0.45 -21.23
N PHE A 49 8.68 -0.15 -20.87
CA PHE A 49 9.13 1.21 -20.53
C PHE A 49 10.34 1.71 -21.32
N GLY A 50 10.89 0.94 -22.26
CA GLY A 50 12.11 1.31 -22.99
C GLY A 50 12.00 2.64 -23.74
N GLY A 51 10.80 3.00 -24.23
CA GLY A 51 10.53 4.27 -24.90
C GLY A 51 10.28 5.47 -23.97
N MET A 52 10.15 5.25 -22.66
CA MET A 52 9.74 6.28 -21.70
C MET A 52 10.69 7.48 -21.63
N PRO A 53 12.02 7.29 -21.56
CA PRO A 53 12.95 8.42 -21.52
C PRO A 53 12.79 9.34 -22.73
N SER A 54 12.73 8.76 -23.94
CA SER A 54 12.59 9.53 -25.18
C SER A 54 11.25 10.27 -25.28
N ASP A 55 10.15 9.64 -24.86
CA ASP A 55 8.83 10.31 -24.82
C ASP A 55 8.80 11.45 -23.79
N MET A 56 9.44 11.27 -22.63
CA MET A 56 9.57 12.33 -21.62
C MET A 56 10.34 13.53 -22.15
N GLU A 57 11.42 13.31 -22.90
CA GLU A 57 12.17 14.41 -23.54
C GLU A 57 11.35 15.09 -24.65
N GLY A 58 10.69 14.30 -25.51
CA GLY A 58 9.90 14.82 -26.63
C GLY A 58 8.60 15.51 -26.22
N SER A 59 8.01 15.12 -25.08
CA SER A 59 6.72 15.64 -24.60
C SER A 59 6.75 16.19 -23.18
N TRP A 60 7.91 16.70 -22.76
CA TRP A 60 8.21 17.15 -21.39
C TRP A 60 7.14 18.05 -20.74
N LYS A 61 6.45 18.90 -21.51
CA LYS A 61 5.41 19.79 -20.97
C LYS A 61 4.25 19.02 -20.34
N ARG A 62 3.81 17.93 -20.98
CA ARG A 62 2.72 17.07 -20.48
C ARG A 62 3.15 16.28 -19.26
N TRP A 63 4.40 15.81 -19.27
CA TRP A 63 4.99 15.13 -18.12
C TRP A 63 5.18 16.07 -16.93
N LYS A 64 5.57 17.33 -17.18
CA LYS A 64 5.66 18.36 -16.14
C LYS A 64 4.29 18.68 -15.55
N GLU A 65 3.28 18.85 -16.41
CA GLU A 65 1.90 19.08 -15.97
C GLU A 65 1.39 17.94 -15.08
N TRP A 66 1.60 16.68 -15.50
CA TRP A 66 1.25 15.52 -14.68
C TRP A 66 2.05 15.47 -13.38
N PHE A 67 3.36 15.72 -13.43
CA PHE A 67 4.23 15.70 -12.26
C PHE A 67 3.86 16.78 -11.23
N ASP A 68 3.50 17.98 -11.68
CA ASP A 68 3.11 19.11 -10.83
C ASP A 68 1.68 18.99 -10.29
N HIS A 69 0.88 18.04 -10.81
CA HIS A 69 -0.47 17.83 -10.31
C HIS A 69 -0.47 17.47 -8.81
N GLU A 70 -1.50 17.91 -8.09
CA GLU A 70 -1.61 17.65 -6.66
C GLU A 70 -1.89 16.17 -6.38
N GLN A 71 -2.68 15.53 -7.26
CA GLN A 71 -3.12 14.14 -7.15
C GLN A 71 -2.81 13.37 -8.45
N PRO A 72 -1.53 13.22 -8.83
CA PRO A 72 -1.13 12.62 -10.09
C PRO A 72 -1.56 11.15 -10.22
N GLU A 73 -1.73 10.45 -9.10
CA GLU A 73 -2.21 9.07 -9.03
C GLU A 73 -3.64 8.88 -9.57
N GLY A 74 -4.46 9.94 -9.54
CA GLY A 74 -5.82 9.95 -10.09
C GLY A 74 -5.87 10.34 -11.57
N GLU A 75 -4.79 10.93 -12.10
CA GLU A 75 -4.74 11.44 -13.47
C GLU A 75 -4.27 10.37 -14.45
N PRO A 76 -4.74 10.41 -15.71
CA PRO A 76 -4.18 9.57 -16.76
C PRO A 76 -2.72 9.98 -17.02
N LEU A 77 -1.85 8.98 -17.19
CA LEU A 77 -0.48 9.24 -17.62
C LEU A 77 -0.47 9.90 -19.02
N PRO A 78 0.56 10.68 -19.36
CA PRO A 78 0.68 11.28 -20.69
C PRO A 78 0.64 10.26 -21.84
N GLN A 79 0.22 10.70 -23.02
CA GLN A 79 0.35 9.96 -24.29
C GLN A 79 -0.21 8.53 -24.27
N GLU A 80 0.59 7.55 -24.68
CA GLU A 80 0.29 6.12 -24.74
C GLU A 80 0.38 5.43 -23.38
N TRP A 81 1.10 6.01 -22.43
CA TRP A 81 1.29 5.49 -21.07
C TRP A 81 -0.02 5.38 -20.28
N LYS A 82 -1.08 6.13 -20.67
CA LYS A 82 -2.44 5.95 -20.13
C LYS A 82 -3.04 4.57 -20.36
N ARG A 83 -2.49 3.80 -21.31
CA ARG A 83 -2.92 2.44 -21.64
C ARG A 83 -2.20 1.36 -20.83
N LEU A 84 -1.22 1.74 -19.99
CA LEU A 84 -0.55 0.80 -19.11
C LEU A 84 -1.57 0.14 -18.16
N PRO A 85 -1.46 -1.17 -17.90
CA PRO A 85 -2.24 -1.86 -16.88
C PRO A 85 -1.95 -1.29 -15.48
N GLY A 86 -2.88 -1.53 -14.54
CA GLY A 86 -2.91 -0.87 -13.23
C GLY A 86 -1.58 -0.92 -12.46
N PHE A 87 -0.93 -2.08 -12.40
CA PHE A 87 0.34 -2.23 -11.68
C PHE A 87 1.51 -1.50 -12.35
N GLN A 88 1.60 -1.54 -13.69
CA GLN A 88 2.64 -0.83 -14.44
C GLN A 88 2.52 0.69 -14.29
N ARG A 89 1.31 1.23 -14.16
CA ARG A 89 1.10 2.66 -13.82
C ARG A 89 1.70 3.01 -12.46
N LEU A 90 1.65 2.09 -11.49
CA LEU A 90 2.28 2.31 -10.19
C LEU A 90 3.81 2.37 -10.28
N LEU A 91 4.44 1.68 -11.23
CA LEU A 91 5.90 1.77 -11.43
C LEU A 91 6.31 3.16 -11.92
N VAL A 92 5.50 3.77 -12.80
CA VAL A 92 5.70 5.16 -13.22
C VAL A 92 5.52 6.12 -12.03
N LEU A 93 4.47 5.93 -11.24
CA LEU A 93 4.26 6.70 -10.00
C LEU A 93 5.43 6.52 -9.03
N ARG A 94 5.96 5.30 -8.90
CA ARG A 94 7.10 4.98 -8.03
C ARG A 94 8.37 5.71 -8.43
N ALA A 95 8.59 5.86 -9.75
CA ALA A 95 9.75 6.54 -10.32
C ALA A 95 9.64 8.07 -10.23
N LEU A 96 8.44 8.63 -10.44
CA LEU A 96 8.25 10.08 -10.57
C LEU A 96 7.69 10.76 -9.32
N ARG A 97 6.72 10.14 -8.63
CA ARG A 97 6.03 10.71 -7.46
C ARG A 97 5.95 9.70 -6.32
N PRO A 98 7.12 9.28 -5.77
CA PRO A 98 7.17 8.29 -4.69
C PRO A 98 6.40 8.73 -3.44
N ASP A 99 6.20 10.04 -3.24
CA ASP A 99 5.38 10.61 -2.17
C ASP A 99 3.90 10.22 -2.25
N ARG A 100 3.40 9.90 -3.45
CA ARG A 100 2.00 9.52 -3.71
C ARG A 100 1.75 8.02 -3.73
N MET A 101 2.78 7.20 -3.45
CA MET A 101 2.68 5.74 -3.57
C MET A 101 1.60 5.10 -2.70
N VAL A 102 1.41 5.60 -1.48
CA VAL A 102 0.35 5.07 -0.61
C VAL A 102 -1.02 5.28 -1.26
N LEU A 103 -1.28 6.47 -1.81
CA LEU A 103 -2.56 6.77 -2.48
C LEU A 103 -2.71 5.97 -3.78
N GLY A 104 -1.65 5.88 -4.59
CA GLY A 104 -1.64 5.06 -5.80
C GLY A 104 -1.95 3.58 -5.51
N LEU A 105 -1.28 2.98 -4.52
CA LEU A 105 -1.53 1.59 -4.12
C LEU A 105 -2.97 1.39 -3.63
N LYS A 106 -3.53 2.35 -2.88
CA LYS A 106 -4.92 2.30 -2.43
C LYS A 106 -5.90 2.31 -3.62
N LEU A 107 -5.68 3.16 -4.60
CA LEU A 107 -6.51 3.21 -5.82
C LEU A 107 -6.39 1.89 -6.60
N TRP A 108 -5.18 1.34 -6.73
CA TRP A 108 -4.98 0.07 -7.41
C TRP A 108 -5.65 -1.10 -6.70
N VAL A 109 -5.51 -1.22 -5.37
CA VAL A 109 -6.20 -2.25 -4.58
C VAL A 109 -7.72 -2.12 -4.70
N ARG A 110 -8.25 -0.88 -4.64
CA ARG A 110 -9.68 -0.63 -4.87
C ARG A 110 -10.12 -1.13 -6.23
N ASP A 111 -9.36 -0.85 -7.29
CA ASP A 111 -9.74 -1.15 -8.66
C ASP A 111 -9.63 -2.66 -8.97
N GLU A 112 -8.65 -3.36 -8.37
CA GLU A 112 -8.44 -4.80 -8.58
C GLU A 112 -9.27 -5.69 -7.64
N MET A 113 -9.44 -5.29 -6.38
CA MET A 113 -10.03 -6.12 -5.33
C MET A 113 -11.37 -5.60 -4.82
N GLY A 114 -11.66 -4.30 -4.97
CA GLY A 114 -12.89 -3.67 -4.47
C GLY A 114 -12.66 -2.73 -3.28
N ILE A 115 -13.66 -1.88 -3.02
CA ILE A 115 -13.61 -0.85 -1.96
C ILE A 115 -13.65 -1.45 -0.55
N GLU A 116 -14.15 -2.67 -0.39
CA GLU A 116 -14.18 -3.40 0.87
C GLU A 116 -12.78 -3.71 1.41
N TYR A 117 -11.77 -3.85 0.53
CA TYR A 117 -10.37 -4.02 0.92
C TYR A 117 -9.68 -2.70 1.29
N MET A 118 -10.37 -1.59 1.09
CA MET A 118 -9.92 -0.25 1.45
C MET A 118 -10.49 0.26 2.77
N ASN A 119 -11.60 -0.33 3.22
CA ASN A 119 -12.31 0.09 4.42
C ASN A 119 -11.77 -0.66 5.64
N ALA A 120 -11.56 0.07 6.74
CA ALA A 120 -11.31 -0.57 8.02
C ALA A 120 -12.57 -1.32 8.45
N ILE A 121 -12.42 -2.61 8.78
CA ILE A 121 -13.51 -3.40 9.37
C ILE A 121 -13.62 -2.96 10.84
N PRO A 122 -14.78 -2.44 11.29
CA PRO A 122 -14.97 -2.14 12.69
C PRO A 122 -14.75 -3.40 13.53
N PHE A 123 -14.02 -3.28 14.63
CA PHE A 123 -13.85 -4.40 15.54
C PHE A 123 -15.19 -4.76 16.19
N ASP A 124 -15.63 -6.00 16.00
CA ASP A 124 -16.81 -6.56 16.65
C ASP A 124 -16.41 -7.80 17.45
N LEU A 125 -16.31 -7.63 18.78
CA LEU A 125 -15.93 -8.72 19.66
C LEU A 125 -17.01 -9.81 19.77
N VAL A 126 -18.29 -9.46 19.65
CA VAL A 126 -19.38 -10.44 19.78
C VAL A 126 -19.37 -11.36 18.56
N ALA A 127 -19.33 -10.78 17.36
CA ALA A 127 -19.21 -11.56 16.13
C ALA A 127 -17.93 -12.41 16.11
N SER A 128 -16.79 -11.85 16.56
CA SER A 128 -15.53 -12.60 16.66
C SER A 128 -15.60 -13.77 17.65
N PHE A 129 -16.35 -13.62 18.75
CA PHE A 129 -16.54 -14.69 19.74
C PHE A 129 -17.45 -15.80 19.20
N GLU A 130 -18.50 -15.45 18.45
CA GLU A 130 -19.42 -16.42 17.83
C GLU A 130 -18.73 -17.27 16.75
N ASP A 131 -17.76 -16.69 16.02
CA ASP A 131 -16.96 -17.40 15.02
C ASP A 131 -15.79 -18.20 15.65
N ALA A 132 -15.42 -17.90 16.90
CA ALA A 132 -14.35 -18.61 17.61
C ALA A 132 -14.81 -20.00 18.08
N SER A 133 -13.85 -20.90 18.29
CA SER A 133 -14.10 -22.22 18.87
C SER A 133 -13.31 -22.43 20.16
N PRO A 134 -13.78 -23.31 21.08
CA PRO A 134 -13.07 -23.57 22.33
C PRO A 134 -11.63 -24.09 22.16
N SER A 135 -11.30 -24.66 21.00
CA SER A 135 -9.96 -25.12 20.67
C SER A 135 -9.04 -24.02 20.11
N VAL A 136 -9.57 -22.84 19.80
CA VAL A 136 -8.83 -21.73 19.20
C VAL A 136 -8.81 -20.55 20.17
N PRO A 137 -7.67 -20.24 20.81
CA PRO A 137 -7.58 -19.11 21.74
C PRO A 137 -7.74 -17.77 21.01
N VAL A 138 -8.46 -16.84 21.64
CA VAL A 138 -8.64 -15.47 21.16
C VAL A 138 -7.61 -14.55 21.80
N PHE A 139 -6.87 -13.80 20.98
CA PHE A 139 -5.87 -12.84 21.42
C PHE A 139 -6.35 -11.40 21.19
N PHE A 140 -6.06 -10.52 22.16
CA PHE A 140 -6.34 -9.10 22.05
C PHE A 140 -5.03 -8.33 21.87
N LEU A 141 -4.93 -7.55 20.80
CA LEU A 141 -3.84 -6.59 20.60
C LEU A 141 -4.33 -5.21 21.04
N LEU A 142 -3.77 -4.71 22.14
CA LEU A 142 -4.28 -3.52 22.81
C LEU A 142 -3.43 -2.30 22.49
N SER A 143 -4.10 -1.20 22.19
CA SER A 143 -3.48 0.12 22.29
C SER A 143 -3.39 0.54 23.77
N PRO A 144 -2.42 1.39 24.15
CA PRO A 144 -2.31 1.89 25.51
C PRO A 144 -3.63 2.47 26.02
N GLY A 145 -4.05 2.09 27.23
CA GLY A 145 -5.26 2.58 27.87
C GLY A 145 -6.56 1.84 27.51
N VAL A 146 -6.52 0.82 26.66
CA VAL A 146 -7.68 -0.03 26.35
C VAL A 146 -7.65 -1.29 27.21
N ASP A 147 -8.72 -1.55 27.95
CA ASP A 147 -8.93 -2.80 28.72
C ASP A 147 -10.02 -3.66 28.06
N PRO A 148 -9.69 -4.80 27.43
CA PRO A 148 -10.66 -5.67 26.76
C PRO A 148 -11.51 -6.47 27.77
N LEU A 149 -11.06 -6.57 29.03
CA LEU A 149 -11.64 -7.47 30.01
C LEU A 149 -13.08 -7.07 30.36
N VAL A 150 -13.39 -5.78 30.31
CA VAL A 150 -14.76 -5.26 30.48
C VAL A 150 -15.70 -5.87 29.43
N SER A 151 -15.30 -5.83 28.16
CA SER A 151 -16.10 -6.36 27.04
C SER A 151 -16.18 -7.88 27.08
N VAL A 152 -15.09 -8.58 27.42
CA VAL A 152 -15.09 -10.04 27.55
C VAL A 152 -16.01 -10.49 28.70
N ARG A 153 -15.98 -9.81 29.85
CA ARG A 153 -16.90 -10.11 30.96
C ARG A 153 -18.36 -9.88 30.57
N ALA A 154 -18.64 -8.87 29.75
CA ALA A 154 -20.01 -8.62 29.26
C ALA A 154 -20.52 -9.80 28.42
N ILE A 155 -19.68 -10.37 27.56
CA ILE A 155 -20.00 -11.59 26.80
C ILE A 155 -20.16 -12.79 27.74
N GLY A 156 -19.24 -12.98 28.69
CA GLY A 156 -19.36 -14.06 29.68
C GLY A 156 -20.72 -14.05 30.39
N LYS A 157 -21.21 -12.87 30.78
CA LYS A 157 -22.55 -12.72 31.40
C LYS A 157 -23.70 -13.16 30.49
N THR A 158 -23.64 -12.93 29.18
CA THR A 158 -24.72 -13.37 28.26
C THR A 158 -24.75 -14.89 28.07
N HIS A 159 -23.66 -15.59 28.39
CA HIS A 159 -23.52 -17.05 28.30
C HIS A 159 -23.52 -17.77 29.66
N ASP A 160 -23.90 -17.08 30.74
CA ASP A 160 -23.80 -17.60 32.12
C ASP A 160 -22.40 -18.14 32.46
N LYS A 161 -21.36 -17.48 31.96
CA LYS A 161 -19.95 -17.72 32.28
C LYS A 161 -19.45 -16.54 33.09
N THR A 162 -19.56 -16.64 34.42
CA THR A 162 -19.26 -15.52 35.32
C THR A 162 -18.24 -15.91 36.39
N GLU A 163 -17.64 -14.92 37.04
CA GLU A 163 -16.73 -15.16 38.17
C GLU A 163 -17.52 -15.77 39.35
N SER A 164 -18.79 -15.37 39.55
CA SER A 164 -19.63 -15.82 40.65
C SER A 164 -20.05 -17.29 40.58
N ASN A 165 -20.16 -17.86 39.37
CA ASN A 165 -20.44 -19.29 39.18
C ASN A 165 -19.17 -20.12 38.89
N GLY A 166 -17.99 -19.51 39.03
CA GLY A 166 -16.70 -20.19 38.86
C GLY A 166 -16.41 -20.66 37.43
N GLN A 167 -17.00 -20.00 36.42
CA GLN A 167 -16.79 -20.33 35.01
C GLN A 167 -15.95 -19.29 34.26
N PHE A 168 -15.70 -18.13 34.87
CA PHE A 168 -14.82 -17.09 34.32
C PHE A 168 -13.65 -16.84 35.27
N PHE A 169 -12.43 -16.87 34.72
CA PHE A 169 -11.20 -16.63 35.47
C PHE A 169 -10.36 -15.59 34.73
N SER A 170 -9.89 -14.58 35.44
CA SER A 170 -8.97 -13.58 34.91
C SER A 170 -7.68 -13.61 35.72
N VAL A 171 -6.55 -13.73 35.03
CA VAL A 171 -5.21 -13.67 35.63
C VAL A 171 -4.45 -12.53 34.99
N SER A 172 -4.04 -11.55 35.80
CA SER A 172 -3.17 -10.47 35.35
C SER A 172 -1.72 -10.91 35.52
N LEU A 173 -0.95 -10.88 34.44
CA LEU A 173 0.48 -11.16 34.47
C LEU A 173 1.24 -9.88 34.87
N GLY A 174 2.13 -9.98 35.86
CA GLY A 174 2.95 -8.89 36.41
C GLY A 174 4.29 -9.41 36.93
N GLN A 175 5.10 -8.54 37.55
CA GLN A 175 6.43 -8.89 38.08
C GLN A 175 6.33 -10.02 39.13
N GLY A 176 6.72 -11.23 38.73
CA GLY A 176 6.85 -12.41 39.59
C GLY A 176 5.66 -13.38 39.53
N GLN A 177 5.67 -14.27 38.53
CA GLN A 177 5.09 -15.62 38.66
C GLN A 177 6.24 -16.64 38.60
#